data_AF-A0A0G0VNI2-F1
#
_entry.id   AF-A0A0G0VNI2-F1
#
_cell.length_a   1.000
_cell.length_b   1.000
_cell.length_c   1.000
_cell.angle_alpha   90.00
_cell.angle_beta   90.00
_cell.angle_gamma   90.00
#
_symmetry.space_group_name_H-M   'P 1'
#
loop_
_entity.id
_entity.type
_entity.pdbx_description
1 polymer ?
#
loop_
_entity_poly.entity_id
_entity_poly.type
_entity_poly.pdbx_seq_one_letter_code
_entity_poly.pdbx_strand_id
1 'polypeptide(L)'
;MVNISRGRIGEDASRLLGALLVTKIQLAAMSRVDIPEPERRDFFLYVDEFQHFATESFANILSEARKFHLGLIMAHQYIKQMEEPVRDAVFGNVGTIISFRVGAEDAEFLEKWFAPDFMMADIVNLGKQSIYLKLMINGISSRGFSAST
;
A
#
# COMPACT_ATOMS: atom_id res chain seq x y z
N MET A 1 -5.37 -15.66 6.74
CA MET A 1 -4.01 -15.15 7.00
C MET A 1 -3.03 -16.19 6.48
N VAL A 2 -2.13 -15.82 5.56
CA VAL A 2 -1.10 -16.72 5.02
C VAL A 2 0.24 -16.28 5.59
N ASN A 3 0.90 -17.13 6.38
CA ASN A 3 2.19 -16.81 6.99
C ASN A 3 3.31 -17.30 6.07
N ILE A 4 4.02 -16.34 5.47
CA ILE A 4 5.13 -16.58 4.54
C ILE A 4 6.45 -16.14 5.20
N SER A 5 6.62 -16.40 6.50
CA SER A 5 7.79 -15.94 7.24
C SER A 5 9.10 -16.49 6.65
N ARG A 6 9.98 -15.58 6.24
CA ARG A 6 11.33 -15.88 5.71
C ARG A 6 12.13 -16.81 6.62
N GLY A 7 12.00 -16.66 7.94
CA GLY A 7 12.72 -17.50 8.91
C GLY A 7 12.26 -18.96 8.94
N ARG A 8 11.08 -19.28 8.39
CA ARG A 8 10.54 -20.65 8.35
C ARG A 8 10.74 -21.36 7.02
N ILE A 9 10.60 -20.65 5.90
CA ILE A 9 10.59 -21.26 4.57
C ILE A 9 11.72 -20.79 3.65
N GLY A 10 12.55 -19.86 4.09
CA GLY A 10 13.61 -19.25 3.28
C GLY A 10 13.10 -18.07 2.44
N GLU A 11 14.02 -17.18 2.09
CA GLU A 11 13.70 -15.92 1.38
C GLU A 11 13.15 -16.15 -0.03
N ASP A 12 13.82 -16.99 -0.83
CA ASP A 12 13.42 -17.22 -2.21
C ASP A 12 12.06 -17.92 -2.32
N ALA A 13 11.84 -18.95 -1.49
CA ALA A 13 10.56 -19.65 -1.43
C ALA A 13 9.45 -18.73 -0.92
N SER A 14 9.73 -17.86 0.06
CA SER A 14 8.79 -16.84 0.52
C SER A 14 8.40 -15.89 -0.61
N ARG A 15 9.37 -15.40 -1.37
CA ARG A 15 9.14 -14.46 -2.47
C ARG A 15 8.32 -15.12 -3.59
N LEU A 16 8.68 -16.35 -3.97
CA LEU A 16 7.96 -17.13 -4.98
C LEU A 16 6.51 -17.40 -4.55
N LEU A 17 6.30 -17.87 -3.32
CA LEU A 17 4.97 -18.19 -2.81
C LEU A 17 4.10 -16.92 -2.74
N GLY A 18 4.66 -15.80 -2.27
CA GLY A 18 3.93 -14.54 -2.22
C GLY A 18 3.57 -14.02 -3.61
N ALA A 19 4.51 -14.06 -4.57
CA ALA A 19 4.22 -13.70 -5.95
C ALA A 19 3.09 -14.57 -6.55
N LEU A 20 3.14 -15.88 -6.32
CA LEU A 20 2.08 -16.79 -6.75
C LEU A 20 0.72 -16.43 -6.15
N LEU A 21 0.67 -16.13 -4.84
CA LEU A 21 -0.56 -15.77 -4.14
C LEU A 21 -1.15 -14.46 -4.67
N VAL A 22 -0.31 -13.44 -4.87
CA VAL A 22 -0.72 -12.16 -5.48
C VAL A 22 -1.31 -12.40 -6.85
N THR A 23 -0.63 -13.16 -7.72
CA THR A 23 -1.13 -13.50 -9.06
C THR A 23 -2.47 -14.24 -8.99
N LYS A 24 -2.63 -15.19 -8.07
CA LYS A 24 -3.92 -15.90 -7.88
C LYS A 24 -5.03 -14.96 -7.44
N ILE A 25 -4.75 -14.02 -6.54
CA ILE A 25 -5.71 -13.01 -6.09
C ILE A 25 -6.09 -12.07 -7.25
N GLN A 26 -5.13 -11.64 -8.05
CA GLN A 26 -5.39 -10.85 -9.26
C GLN A 26 -6.33 -11.59 -10.21
N LEU A 27 -6.01 -12.83 -10.55
CA LEU A 27 -6.85 -13.63 -11.45
C LEU A 27 -8.26 -13.83 -10.89
N ALA A 28 -8.39 -14.04 -9.58
CA ALA A 28 -9.69 -14.16 -8.91
C ALA A 28 -10.48 -12.83 -8.86
N ALA A 29 -9.79 -11.68 -8.86
CA ALA A 29 -10.43 -10.37 -8.99
C ALA A 29 -10.90 -10.14 -10.44
N MET A 30 -10.04 -10.45 -11.42
CA MET A 30 -10.33 -10.33 -12.85
C MET A 30 -11.44 -11.26 -13.31
N SER A 31 -11.60 -12.44 -12.69
CA SER A 31 -12.69 -13.37 -13.01
C SER A 31 -14.09 -12.81 -12.69
N ARG A 32 -14.18 -11.64 -12.06
CA ARG A 32 -15.45 -10.91 -11.81
C ARG A 32 -15.84 -10.00 -12.98
N VAL A 33 -15.13 -10.05 -14.11
CA VAL A 33 -15.39 -9.21 -15.27
C VAL A 33 -16.83 -9.33 -15.78
N ASP A 34 -17.42 -10.52 -15.69
CA ASP A 34 -18.80 -10.80 -16.14
C ASP A 34 -19.88 -10.39 -15.11
N ILE A 35 -19.48 -10.00 -13.90
CA ILE A 35 -20.40 -9.50 -12.88
C ILE A 35 -20.54 -7.97 -13.05
N PRO A 36 -21.75 -7.41 -13.15
CA PRO A 36 -21.96 -5.95 -13.17
C PRO A 36 -21.26 -5.28 -11.99
N GLU A 37 -20.60 -4.14 -12.21
CA GLU A 37 -19.82 -3.45 -11.17
C GLU A 37 -20.58 -3.24 -9.84
N PRO A 38 -21.86 -2.80 -9.82
CA PRO A 38 -22.62 -2.63 -8.58
C PRO A 38 -22.90 -3.92 -7.80
N GLU A 39 -22.77 -5.09 -8.45
CA GLU A 39 -23.00 -6.41 -7.85
C GLU A 39 -21.69 -7.07 -7.39
N ARG A 40 -20.53 -6.47 -7.71
CA ARG A 40 -19.23 -6.99 -7.30
C ARG A 40 -19.07 -6.83 -5.79
N ARG A 41 -18.61 -7.89 -5.14
CA ARG A 41 -18.33 -7.89 -3.70
C ARG A 41 -16.94 -7.32 -3.44
N ASP A 42 -16.86 -6.37 -2.51
CA ASP A 42 -15.60 -5.84 -2.03
C ASP A 42 -14.73 -6.96 -1.44
N PHE A 43 -13.45 -6.93 -1.81
CA PHE A 43 -12.45 -7.84 -1.31
C PHE A 43 -11.19 -7.06 -0.96
N PHE A 44 -10.65 -7.29 0.23
CA PHE A 44 -9.50 -6.54 0.73
C PHE A 44 -8.30 -7.45 0.89
N LEU A 45 -7.18 -7.08 0.27
CA LEU A 45 -5.89 -7.72 0.42
C LEU A 45 -4.99 -6.87 1.29
N TYR A 46 -4.58 -7.43 2.42
CA TYR A 46 -3.61 -6.84 3.33
C TYR A 46 -2.25 -7.49 3.09
N VAL A 47 -1.26 -6.68 2.75
CA VAL A 47 0.12 -7.11 2.47
C VAL A 47 1.05 -6.40 3.42
N ASP A 48 1.61 -7.17 4.34
CA ASP A 48 2.70 -6.72 5.20
C ASP A 48 4.05 -6.93 4.51
N GLU A 49 5.04 -6.10 4.82
CA GLU A 49 6.35 -6.08 4.17
C GLU A 49 6.26 -6.04 2.63
N PHE A 50 5.41 -5.15 2.11
CA PHE A 50 5.03 -5.05 0.70
C PHE A 50 6.21 -5.00 -0.26
N GLN A 51 7.34 -4.42 0.13
CA GLN A 51 8.56 -4.35 -0.68
C GLN A 51 9.05 -5.72 -1.17
N HIS A 52 8.72 -6.81 -0.46
CA HIS A 52 9.08 -8.16 -0.88
C HIS A 52 8.24 -8.68 -2.06
N PHE A 53 7.09 -8.06 -2.31
CA PHE A 53 6.12 -8.43 -3.35
C PHE A 53 5.93 -7.32 -4.40
N ALA A 54 6.58 -6.16 -4.20
CA ALA A 54 6.57 -4.97 -5.04
C ALA A 54 7.25 -5.23 -6.39
N THR A 55 6.52 -5.87 -7.30
CA THR A 55 6.93 -6.14 -8.68
C THR A 55 6.15 -5.24 -9.65
N GLU A 56 6.64 -5.08 -10.88
CA GLU A 56 5.88 -4.36 -11.93
C GLU A 56 4.49 -4.96 -12.19
N SER A 57 4.34 -6.29 -12.07
CA SER A 57 3.02 -6.92 -12.15
C SER A 57 2.08 -6.42 -11.05
N PHE A 58 2.59 -6.16 -9.85
CA PHE A 58 1.81 -5.61 -8.74
C PHE A 58 1.39 -4.16 -9.01
N ALA A 59 2.27 -3.36 -9.61
CA ALA A 59 1.96 -2.00 -10.05
C ALA A 59 0.78 -1.96 -11.04
N ASN A 60 0.71 -2.92 -11.97
CA ASN A 60 -0.43 -3.05 -12.88
C ASN A 60 -1.72 -3.42 -12.13
N ILE A 61 -1.64 -4.34 -11.16
CA ILE A 61 -2.80 -4.67 -10.30
C ILE A 61 -3.32 -3.42 -9.59
N LEU A 62 -2.44 -2.64 -8.97
CA LEU A 62 -2.80 -1.41 -8.24
C LEU A 62 -3.63 -0.44 -9.10
N SER A 63 -3.26 -0.31 -10.38
CA SER A 63 -3.92 0.60 -11.31
C SER A 63 -5.31 0.11 -11.75
N GLU A 64 -5.58 -1.19 -11.68
CA GLU A 64 -6.84 -1.79 -12.14
C GLU A 64 -7.75 -2.27 -11.01
N ALA A 65 -7.21 -2.47 -9.81
CA ALA A 65 -7.86 -3.11 -8.68
C ALA A 65 -9.24 -2.52 -8.33
N ARG A 66 -9.38 -1.20 -8.45
CA ARG A 66 -10.64 -0.48 -8.20
C ARG A 66 -11.80 -1.00 -9.04
N LYS A 67 -11.56 -1.31 -10.33
CA LYS A 67 -12.60 -1.83 -11.25
C LYS A 67 -13.16 -3.16 -10.75
N PHE A 68 -12.34 -3.96 -10.05
CA PHE A 68 -12.70 -5.30 -9.59
C PHE A 68 -13.11 -5.35 -8.11
N HIS A 69 -13.33 -4.18 -7.49
CA HIS A 69 -13.64 -4.06 -6.06
C HIS A 69 -12.57 -4.75 -5.18
N LEU A 70 -11.31 -4.67 -5.63
CA LEU A 70 -10.14 -5.14 -4.87
C LEU A 70 -9.52 -3.93 -4.15
N GLY A 71 -9.71 -3.88 -2.83
CA GLY A 71 -9.03 -2.93 -1.97
C GLY A 71 -7.66 -3.47 -1.56
N LEU A 72 -6.62 -2.66 -1.71
CA LEU A 72 -5.25 -3.03 -1.34
C LEU A 72 -4.81 -2.21 -0.13
N ILE A 73 -4.29 -2.89 0.89
CA ILE A 73 -3.71 -2.30 2.09
C ILE A 73 -2.29 -2.83 2.18
N MET A 74 -1.32 -1.93 2.07
CA MET A 74 0.09 -2.28 1.95
C MET A 74 0.87 -1.57 3.05
N ALA A 75 1.65 -2.35 3.82
CA ALA A 75 2.59 -1.82 4.79
C ALA A 75 4.02 -2.09 4.32
N HIS A 76 4.90 -1.09 4.43
CA HIS A 76 6.32 -1.21 4.15
C HIS A 76 7.11 -0.29 5.08
N GLN A 77 8.38 -0.60 5.32
CA GLN A 77 9.22 0.15 6.26
C GLN A 77 9.99 1.29 5.61
N TYR A 78 10.43 1.11 4.36
CA TYR A 78 11.27 2.06 3.64
C TYR A 78 10.77 2.24 2.21
N ILE A 79 10.62 3.49 1.75
CA ILE A 79 10.14 3.75 0.38
C ILE A 79 11.20 3.30 -0.64
N LYS A 80 12.48 3.50 -0.32
CA LYS A 80 13.62 3.14 -1.19
C LYS A 80 13.80 1.63 -1.46
N GLN A 81 13.09 0.76 -0.74
CA GLN A 81 13.13 -0.68 -1.03
C GLN A 81 12.30 -1.08 -2.24
N MET A 82 11.43 -0.19 -2.73
CA MET A 82 10.68 -0.37 -3.96
C MET A 82 11.47 0.20 -5.13
N GLU A 83 11.46 -0.51 -6.26
CA GLU A 83 11.94 0.04 -7.52
C GLU A 83 11.07 1.23 -7.93
N GLU A 84 11.68 2.22 -8.59
CA GLU A 84 11.05 3.49 -8.95
C GLU A 84 9.71 3.33 -9.71
N PRO A 85 9.58 2.47 -10.74
CA PRO A 85 8.30 2.26 -11.42
C PRO A 85 7.18 1.77 -10.48
N VAL A 86 7.53 0.90 -9.52
CA VAL A 86 6.56 0.33 -8.58
C VAL A 86 6.17 1.36 -7.53
N ARG A 87 7.14 2.12 -7.00
CA ARG A 87 6.90 3.24 -6.09
C ARG A 87 5.94 4.24 -6.73
N ASP A 88 6.21 4.66 -7.96
CA ASP A 88 5.41 5.68 -8.64
C ASP A 88 3.99 5.17 -8.91
N ALA A 89 3.83 3.88 -9.26
CA ALA A 89 2.51 3.26 -9.40
C ALA A 89 1.75 3.14 -8.07
N VAL A 90 2.43 2.81 -6.96
CA VAL A 90 1.82 2.78 -5.62
C VAL A 90 1.31 4.17 -5.27
N PHE A 91 2.19 5.16 -5.25
CA PHE A 91 1.84 6.51 -4.82
C PHE A 91 0.88 7.21 -5.78
N GLY A 92 0.88 6.86 -7.07
CA GLY A 92 -0.09 7.36 -8.05
C GLY A 92 -1.51 6.80 -7.90
N ASN A 93 -1.68 5.63 -7.26
CA ASN A 93 -2.99 4.95 -7.15
C ASN A 93 -3.55 4.89 -5.72
N VAL A 94 -2.73 5.09 -4.69
CA VAL A 94 -3.22 5.10 -3.30
C VAL A 94 -3.99 6.39 -3.00
N GLY A 95 -5.24 6.24 -2.58
CA GLY A 95 -6.06 7.36 -2.14
C GLY A 95 -5.84 7.74 -0.67
N THR A 96 -5.47 6.76 0.15
CA THR A 96 -5.28 6.92 1.59
C THR A 96 -3.84 6.60 1.95
N ILE A 97 -3.19 7.50 2.69
CA ILE A 97 -1.82 7.33 3.18
C ILE A 97 -1.87 7.43 4.71
N ILE A 98 -1.18 6.50 5.37
CA ILE A 98 -0.96 6.51 6.81
C ILE A 98 0.55 6.40 7.02
N SER A 99 1.11 7.32 7.80
CA SER A 99 2.54 7.39 8.10
C SER A 99 2.74 7.33 9.60
N PHE A 100 3.56 6.38 10.04
CA PHE A 100 4.20 6.41 11.35
C PHE A 100 5.48 7.24 11.27
N ARG A 101 6.20 7.35 12.39
CA ARG A 101 7.53 7.97 12.38
C ARG A 101 8.45 7.23 11.41
N VAL A 102 9.02 7.96 10.46
CA VAL A 102 10.02 7.47 9.49
C VAL A 102 11.31 8.29 9.55
N GLY A 103 12.33 7.83 8.83
CA GLY A 103 13.60 8.56 8.68
C GLY A 103 13.47 9.80 7.80
N ALA A 104 14.52 10.64 7.80
CA ALA A 104 14.57 11.91 7.08
C ALA A 104 14.25 11.77 5.58
N GLU A 105 14.86 10.79 4.90
CA GLU A 105 14.69 10.62 3.45
C GLU A 105 13.24 10.24 3.06
N ASP A 106 12.63 9.32 3.80
CA ASP A 106 11.23 8.95 3.58
C ASP A 106 10.29 10.10 3.97
N ALA A 107 10.62 10.86 5.03
CA ALA A 107 9.86 12.04 5.43
C ALA A 107 9.87 13.15 4.37
N GLU A 108 11.01 13.40 3.72
CA GLU A 108 11.12 14.35 2.60
C GLU A 108 10.23 13.94 1.41
N PHE A 109 10.18 12.64 1.12
CA PHE A 109 9.26 12.13 0.10
C PHE A 109 7.79 12.31 0.51
N LEU A 110 7.45 11.95 1.75
CA LEU A 110 6.08 11.99 2.28
C LEU A 110 5.55 13.42 2.49
N GLU A 111 6.42 14.39 2.74
CA GLU A 111 6.04 15.80 2.86
C GLU A 111 5.23 16.28 1.66
N LYS A 112 5.56 15.82 0.44
CA LYS A 112 4.80 16.16 -0.79
C LYS A 112 3.32 15.75 -0.73
N TRP A 113 3.00 14.74 0.08
CA TRP A 113 1.66 14.19 0.24
C TRP A 113 0.90 14.82 1.41
N PHE A 114 1.62 15.20 2.47
CA PHE A 114 1.07 15.76 3.69
C PHE A 114 1.08 17.28 3.75
N ALA A 115 1.84 17.95 2.88
CA ALA A 115 1.84 19.40 2.79
C ALA A 115 0.43 19.93 2.42
N PRO A 116 0.04 21.10 2.97
CA PRO A 116 0.79 21.95 3.90
C PRO A 116 0.59 21.57 5.38
N ASP A 117 -0.18 20.52 5.68
CA ASP A 117 -0.61 20.20 7.04
C ASP A 117 0.54 19.65 7.90
N PHE A 118 1.43 18.86 7.32
CA PHE A 118 2.65 18.37 7.98
C PHE A 118 3.87 18.52 7.07
N MET A 119 4.97 18.95 7.68
CA MET A 119 6.27 19.08 7.03
C MET A 119 7.16 17.89 7.39
N MET A 120 8.28 17.73 6.68
CA MET A 120 9.26 16.66 6.93
C MET A 120 9.67 16.58 8.41
N ALA A 121 9.90 17.73 9.05
CA ALA A 121 10.29 17.81 10.45
C ALA A 121 9.23 17.24 11.40
N ASP A 122 7.95 17.40 11.09
CA ASP A 122 6.85 16.85 11.90
C ASP A 122 6.83 15.32 11.82
N ILE A 123 7.06 14.77 10.62
CA ILE A 123 7.03 13.33 10.34
C ILE A 123 8.19 12.61 11.06
N VAL A 124 9.40 13.19 11.01
CA VAL A 124 10.59 12.63 11.67
C VAL A 124 10.45 12.65 13.20
N ASN A 125 9.81 13.69 13.75
CA ASN A 125 9.65 13.86 15.19
C ASN A 125 8.37 13.23 15.75
N LEU A 126 7.60 12.50 14.93
CA LEU A 126 6.33 11.91 15.34
C LEU A 126 6.52 10.97 16.54
N GLY A 127 5.64 11.12 17.53
CA GLY A 127 5.68 10.33 18.76
C GLY A 127 5.40 8.85 18.55
N LYS A 128 5.80 8.02 19.51
CA LYS A 128 5.42 6.60 19.53
C LYS A 128 3.89 6.48 19.58
N GLN A 129 3.33 5.47 18.89
CA GLN A 129 1.87 5.23 18.82
C GLN A 129 1.07 6.44 18.28
N SER A 130 1.72 7.26 17.46
CA SER A 130 1.07 8.36 16.75
C SER A 130 1.26 8.17 15.25
N ILE A 131 0.27 8.59 14.49
CA ILE A 131 0.24 8.52 13.03
C ILE A 131 -0.20 9.86 12.44
N TYR A 132 0.29 10.15 11.24
CA TYR A 132 -0.30 11.13 10.34
C TYR A 132 -1.02 10.40 9.22
N LEU A 133 -2.20 10.88 8.86
CA LEU A 133 -3.00 10.24 7.82
C LEU A 133 -3.73 11.26 6.96
N LYS A 134 -3.94 10.85 5.71
CA LYS A 134 -4.74 11.56 4.71
C LYS A 134 -5.66 10.53 4.09
N LEU A 135 -6.97 10.78 4.15
CA LEU A 135 -7.98 9.83 3.72
C LEU A 135 -8.55 10.21 2.35
N MET A 136 -8.91 9.21 1.54
CA MET A 136 -9.80 9.39 0.41
C MET A 136 -11.24 9.14 0.85
N ILE A 137 -12.06 10.18 0.93
CA ILE A 137 -13.46 10.10 1.34
C ILE A 137 -14.33 10.49 0.15
N ASN A 138 -15.14 9.57 -0.36
CA ASN A 138 -16.01 9.79 -1.52
C ASN A 138 -15.27 10.34 -2.75
N GLY A 139 -14.03 9.89 -2.97
CA GLY A 139 -13.19 10.34 -4.09
C GLY A 139 -12.51 11.70 -3.89
N ILE A 140 -12.62 12.29 -2.70
CA ILE A 140 -11.98 13.56 -2.34
C ILE A 140 -10.93 13.29 -1.26
N SER A 141 -9.72 13.82 -1.46
CA SER A 141 -8.66 13.73 -0.45
C SER A 141 -8.94 14.69 0.70
N SER A 142 -8.84 14.20 1.94
CA SER A 142 -8.97 15.00 3.14
C SER A 142 -7.75 15.90 3.35
N ARG A 143 -7.84 16.84 4.30
CA ARG A 143 -6.63 17.41 4.92
C ARG A 143 -5.87 16.32 5.68
N GLY A 144 -4.57 16.53 5.88
CA GLY A 144 -3.77 15.73 6.80
C GLY A 144 -4.25 15.94 8.23
N PHE A 145 -4.31 14.86 9.02
CA PHE A 145 -4.58 14.94 10.45
C PHE A 145 -3.81 13.85 11.20
N SER A 146 -3.65 14.04 12.51
CA SER A 146 -2.98 13.10 13.39
C SER A 146 -3.97 12.21 14.15
N ALA A 147 -3.53 11.01 14.52
CA ALA A 147 -4.27 10.09 15.38
C ALA A 147 -3.32 9.27 16.24
N SER A 148 -3.86 8.64 17.30
CA SER A 148 -3.14 7.69 18.16
C SER A 148 -3.57 6.25 17.90
N THR A 149 -2.64 5.30 18.09
CA THR A 149 -2.83 3.87 17.79
C THR A 149 -2.72 2.97 19.02
#